data_AF-A0A5K0VDL5-F1
#
_entry.id   AF-A0A5K0VDL5-F1
#
_cell.length_a   1.000
_cell.length_b   1.000
_cell.length_c   1.000
_cell.angle_alpha   90.00
_cell.angle_beta   90.00
_cell.angle_gamma   90.00
#
_symmetry.space_group_name_H-M   'P 1'
#
loop_
_entity.id
_entity.type
_entity.pdbx_description
1 polymer ?
#
loop_
_entity_poly.entity_id
_entity_poly.type
_entity_poly.pdbx_seq_one_letter_code
_entity_poly.pdbx_strand_id
1 'polypeptide(L)'
;PFSRSAVNFNAGCKTATSNIVMATAVMVTLLLLTPLFYYTPLVVLSAIITAAMLGLIDYKAAIHLWKVDKADFIVCIVAFLGVVLRSVEVGLIIA
;
A
#
# COMPACT_ATOMS: atom_id res chain seq x y z
N PRO A 1 -0.48 -4.15 2.79
CA PRO A 1 -0.42 -4.12 4.28
C PRO A 1 -0.92 -2.79 4.88
N PHE A 2 -0.38 -1.65 4.44
CA PHE A 2 -0.77 -0.33 4.95
C PHE A 2 -2.27 -0.02 4.87
N SER A 3 -2.91 -0.34 3.74
CA SER A 3 -4.36 -0.15 3.58
C SER A 3 -5.20 -0.94 4.60
N ARG A 4 -4.81 -2.18 4.93
CA ARG A 4 -5.56 -3.00 5.91
C ARG A 4 -5.39 -2.48 7.34
N SER A 5 -4.16 -2.09 7.71
CA SER A 5 -3.89 -1.54 9.04
C SER A 5 -4.50 -0.15 9.24
N ALA A 6 -4.48 0.71 8.22
CA ALA A 6 -5.10 2.04 8.28
C ALA A 6 -6.62 1.95 8.46
N VAL A 7 -7.28 1.04 7.75
CA VAL A 7 -8.73 0.81 7.91
C VAL A 7 -9.03 0.20 9.28
N ASN A 8 -8.23 -0.76 9.76
CA ASN A 8 -8.42 -1.36 11.08
C ASN A 8 -8.20 -0.35 12.23
N PHE A 9 -7.26 0.58 12.06
CA PHE A 9 -7.03 1.68 12.98
C PHE A 9 -8.17 2.71 12.94
N ASN A 10 -8.65 3.07 11.74
CA ASN A 10 -9.77 4.00 11.56
C ASN A 10 -11.11 3.42 12.02
N ALA A 11 -11.26 2.09 12.03
CA ALA A 11 -12.42 1.39 12.58
C ALA A 11 -12.42 1.32 14.13
N GLY A 12 -11.40 1.87 14.81
CA GLY A 12 -11.34 1.96 16.27
C GLY A 12 -10.94 0.66 16.98
N CYS A 13 -10.41 -0.33 16.25
CA CYS A 13 -10.04 -1.62 16.83
C CYS A 13 -8.74 -1.53 17.63
N LYS A 14 -8.80 -1.80 18.94
CA LYS A 14 -7.65 -1.76 19.88
C LYS A 14 -7.06 -3.13 20.23
N THR A 15 -7.66 -4.23 19.80
CA THR A 15 -7.33 -5.59 20.25
C THR A 15 -7.00 -6.55 19.10
N ALA A 16 -6.14 -7.54 19.37
CA ALA A 16 -5.75 -8.59 18.41
C ALA A 16 -6.92 -9.44 17.89
N THR A 17 -8.07 -9.38 18.56
CA THR A 17 -9.32 -10.01 18.13
C THR A 17 -9.80 -9.52 16.77
N SER A 18 -9.47 -8.29 16.34
CA SER A 18 -9.82 -7.80 15.00
C SER A 18 -9.13 -8.60 13.89
N ASN A 19 -7.86 -8.96 14.08
CA ASN A 19 -7.15 -9.82 13.11
C ASN A 19 -7.77 -11.22 13.02
N ILE A 20 -8.28 -11.75 14.14
CA ILE A 20 -8.95 -13.05 14.15
C ILE A 20 -10.25 -12.99 13.35
N VAL A 21 -11.09 -11.97 13.57
CA VAL A 21 -12.35 -11.77 12.82
C VAL A 21 -12.07 -11.55 11.33
N MET A 22 -11.02 -10.79 10.99
CA MET A 22 -10.64 -10.57 9.60
C MET A 22 -10.15 -11.87 8.93
N ALA A 23 -9.37 -12.69 9.64
CA ALA A 23 -8.88 -13.97 9.13
C ALA A 23 -10.01 -15.00 8.95
N THR A 24 -10.95 -15.08 9.90
CA THR A 24 -12.11 -15.98 9.78
C THR A 24 -13.04 -15.54 8.67
N ALA A 25 -13.29 -14.23 8.50
CA ALA A 25 -14.06 -13.71 7.38
C ALA A 25 -13.42 -14.07 6.03
N VAL A 26 -12.09 -13.88 5.89
CA VAL A 26 -11.36 -14.28 4.68
C VAL A 26 -11.50 -15.79 4.44
N MET A 27 -11.34 -16.62 5.47
CA MET A 27 -11.50 -18.07 5.35
C MET A 27 -12.89 -18.49 4.87
N VAL A 28 -13.95 -17.86 5.40
CA VAL A 28 -15.33 -18.10 4.97
C VAL A 28 -15.54 -17.65 3.53
N THR A 29 -15.01 -16.48 3.12
CA THR A 29 -15.11 -16.03 1.72
C THR A 29 -14.36 -16.94 0.75
N LEU A 30 -13.22 -17.50 1.16
CA LEU A 30 -12.47 -18.43 0.31
C LEU A 30 -13.12 -19.80 0.21
N LEU A 31 -13.91 -20.24 1.20
CA LEU A 31 -14.62 -21.53 1.19
C LEU A 31 -15.99 -21.46 0.49
N LEU A 32 -16.73 -20.36 0.65
CA LEU A 32 -18.07 -20.20 0.04
C LEU A 32 -18.03 -19.48 -1.31
N LEU A 33 -17.08 -18.56 -1.51
CA LEU A 33 -17.01 -17.68 -2.68
C LEU A 33 -15.86 -18.03 -3.64
N THR A 34 -15.11 -19.12 -3.40
CA THR A 34 -14.11 -19.66 -4.33
C THR A 34 -14.57 -19.74 -5.78
N PRO A 35 -15.79 -20.23 -6.11
CA PRO A 35 -16.24 -20.31 -7.51
C PRO A 35 -16.44 -18.92 -8.14
N LEU A 36 -16.73 -17.90 -7.33
CA LEU A 36 -16.89 -16.51 -7.79
C LEU A 36 -15.52 -15.84 -8.01
N PHE A 37 -14.54 -16.14 -7.16
CA PHE A 37 -13.19 -15.59 -7.28
C PHE A 37 -12.38 -16.19 -8.44
N TYR A 38 -12.72 -17.39 -8.92
CA TYR A 38 -12.06 -18.00 -10.08
C TYR A 38 -12.19 -17.13 -11.35
N TYR A 39 -13.33 -16.47 -11.52
CA TYR A 39 -13.60 -15.57 -12.65
C TYR A 39 -13.17 -14.13 -12.40
N THR A 40 -12.54 -13.81 -11.26
CA THR A 40 -12.13 -12.43 -11.01
C THR A 40 -11.04 -12.07 -12.04
N PRO A 41 -11.34 -11.21 -13.02
CA PRO A 41 -10.38 -10.92 -14.06
C PRO A 41 -9.20 -10.18 -13.41
N LEU A 42 -7.99 -10.45 -13.91
CA LEU A 42 -6.78 -9.73 -13.51
C LEU A 42 -6.97 -8.20 -13.53
N VAL A 43 -7.88 -7.72 -14.37
CA VAL A 43 -8.31 -6.33 -14.50
C VAL A 43 -8.89 -5.75 -13.20
N VAL A 44 -9.70 -6.51 -12.46
CA VAL A 44 -10.28 -6.02 -11.20
C VAL A 44 -9.19 -5.95 -10.14
N LEU A 45 -8.28 -6.93 -10.11
CA LEU A 45 -7.17 -6.93 -9.16
C LEU A 45 -6.21 -5.77 -9.42
N SER A 46 -5.88 -5.49 -10.69
CA SER A 46 -5.04 -4.35 -11.05
C SER A 46 -5.71 -3.02 -10.70
N ALA A 47 -7.01 -2.86 -10.97
CA ALA A 47 -7.76 -1.66 -10.61
C ALA A 47 -7.75 -1.38 -9.10
N ILE A 48 -7.93 -2.42 -8.26
CA ILE A 48 -7.86 -2.30 -6.80
C ILE A 48 -6.47 -1.88 -6.34
N ILE A 49 -5.41 -2.47 -6.90
CA ILE A 49 -4.02 -2.12 -6.55
C ILE A 49 -3.72 -0.67 -6.97
N THR A 50 -4.08 -0.26 -8.18
CA THR A 50 -3.86 1.12 -8.65
C THR A 50 -4.62 2.13 -7.79
N ALA A 51 -5.89 1.86 -7.44
CA ALA A 51 -6.66 2.71 -6.55
C ALA A 51 -6.00 2.85 -5.16
N ALA A 52 -5.46 1.76 -4.62
CA ALA A 52 -4.74 1.80 -3.35
C ALA A 52 -3.42 2.57 -3.43
N MET A 53 -2.69 2.49 -4.54
CA MET A 53 -1.44 3.24 -4.76
C MET A 53 -1.69 4.75 -4.88
N LEU A 54 -2.75 5.16 -5.57
CA LEU A 54 -3.12 6.57 -5.70
C LEU A 54 -3.40 7.21 -4.34
N GLY A 55 -3.99 6.46 -3.40
CA GLY A 55 -4.23 6.93 -2.03
C GLY A 55 -2.97 7.00 -1.15
N LEU A 56 -1.87 6.37 -1.56
CA LEU A 56 -0.60 6.37 -0.83
C LEU A 56 0.35 7.48 -1.29
N ILE A 57 0.19 8.00 -2.51
CA ILE A 57 1.05 9.06 -3.03
C ILE A 57 0.67 10.39 -2.35
N ASP A 58 1.51 10.84 -1.42
CA ASP A 58 1.34 12.11 -0.73
C ASP A 58 2.04 13.25 -1.47
N TYR A 59 1.36 13.79 -2.49
CA TYR A 59 1.87 14.91 -3.29
C TYR A 59 2.15 16.18 -2.46
N LYS A 60 1.44 16.37 -1.34
CA LYS A 60 1.64 17.55 -0.48
C LYS A 60 2.98 17.48 0.25
N ALA A 61 3.38 16.29 0.70
CA ALA A 61 4.68 16.08 1.32
C ALA A 61 5.83 16.38 0.34
N ALA A 62 5.72 15.94 -0.92
CA ALA A 62 6.72 16.22 -1.95
C ALA A 62 6.90 17.72 -2.25
N ILE A 63 5.80 18.48 -2.31
CA ILE A 63 5.83 19.94 -2.51
C ILE A 63 6.41 20.65 -1.28
N HIS A 64 6.12 20.14 -0.08
CA HIS A 64 6.66 20.69 1.16
C HIS A 64 8.17 20.48 1.25
N LEU A 65 8.67 19.28 0.93
CA LEU A 65 10.11 19.00 0.86
C LEU A 65 10.83 19.94 -0.11
N TRP A 66 10.28 20.17 -1.31
CA TRP A 66 10.87 21.10 -2.28
C TRP A 66 11.06 22.52 -1.72
N LYS A 67 10.13 23.00 -0.89
CA LYS A 67 10.16 24.35 -0.32
C LYS A 67 11.06 24.50 0.90
N VAL A 68 11.27 23.42 1.65
CA VAL A 68 12.00 23.46 2.93
C VAL A 68 13.47 23.11 2.74
N ASP A 69 13.77 21.99 2.08
CA ASP A 69 15.15 21.53 1.90
C ASP A 69 15.37 20.84 0.54
N LYS A 70 16.24 21.44 -0.30
CA LYS A 70 16.57 20.90 -1.62
C LYS A 70 17.36 19.61 -1.56
N ALA A 71 18.11 19.36 -0.48
CA ALA A 71 18.88 18.13 -0.33
C ALA A 71 17.96 16.93 -0.10
N ASP A 72 16.97 17.07 0.80
CA ASP A 72 15.97 16.03 1.04
C ASP A 72 15.13 15.74 -0.20
N PHE A 73 14.84 16.75 -1.02
CA PHE A 73 14.14 16.53 -2.29
C PHE A 73 14.97 15.70 -3.29
N ILE A 74 16.28 15.93 -3.38
CA ILE A 74 17.19 15.14 -4.23
C ILE A 74 17.27 13.71 -3.73
N VAL A 75 17.42 13.50 -2.42
CA VAL A 75 17.40 12.18 -1.78
C VAL A 75 16.11 11.43 -2.13
N CYS A 76 14.96 12.10 -2.01
CA CYS A 76 13.67 11.50 -2.34
C CYS A 76 13.54 11.11 -3.82
N ILE A 77 14.06 11.94 -4.74
CA ILE A 77 14.11 11.64 -6.18
C ILE A 77 15.04 10.47 -6.48
N VAL A 78 16.22 10.46 -5.89
CA VAL A 78 17.24 9.41 -6.10
C VAL A 78 16.74 8.08 -5.55
N ALA A 79 16.13 8.08 -4.36
CA ALA A 79 15.44 6.93 -3.80
C ALA A 79 14.37 6.39 -4.76
N PHE A 80 13.49 7.28 -5.24
CA PHE A 80 12.40 6.92 -6.15
C PHE A 80 12.93 6.31 -7.45
N LEU A 81 13.89 6.96 -8.10
CA LEU A 81 14.54 6.45 -9.31
C LEU A 81 15.27 5.12 -9.06
N GLY A 82 15.95 4.99 -7.92
CA GLY A 82 16.64 3.76 -7.53
C GLY A 82 15.70 2.57 -7.34
N VAL A 83 14.55 2.79 -6.71
CA VAL A 83 13.51 1.76 -6.56
C VAL A 83 12.89 1.39 -7.91
N VAL A 84 12.56 2.37 -8.74
CA VAL A 84 11.92 2.15 -10.05
C VAL A 84 12.84 1.43 -11.04
N LEU A 85 14.12 1.77 -11.07
CA LEU A 85 15.06 1.25 -12.08
C LEU A 85 15.68 -0.10 -11.69
N ARG A 86 15.80 -0.39 -10.39
CA ARG A 86 16.52 -1.58 -9.94
C ARG A 86 15.68 -2.43 -9.01
N SER A 87 15.45 -1.98 -7.78
CA SER A 87 14.69 -2.70 -6.75
C SER A 87 14.62 -1.88 -5.48
N VAL A 88 13.65 -2.19 -4.61
CA VAL A 88 13.41 -1.49 -3.34
C VAL A 88 14.67 -1.47 -2.46
N GLU A 89 15.41 -2.59 -2.37
CA GLU A 89 16.65 -2.67 -1.59
C GLU A 89 17.70 -1.66 -2.08
N VAL A 90 17.91 -1.58 -3.39
CA VAL A 90 18.96 -0.73 -3.95
C VAL A 90 18.57 0.74 -3.88
N GLY A 91 17.29 1.06 -4.08
CA GLY A 91 16.80 2.42 -3.89
C GLY A 91 16.98 2.93 -2.46
N LEU A 92 16.83 2.07 -1.45
CA LEU A 92 17.03 2.44 -0.05
C LEU A 92 18.50 2.68 0.33
N ILE A 93 19.44 1.98 -0.31
CA ILE A 93 20.88 2.12 -0.02
C ILE A 93 21.46 3.40 -0.64
N ILE A 94 20.87 3.86 -1.75
CA ILE A 94 21.34 5.03 -2.50
C ILE A 94 20.68 6.32 -2.01
N ALA A 95 19.45 6.22 -1.46
CA ALA A 95 18.76 7.31 -0.78
C ALA A 95 19.54 7.80 0.44
#